data_AF-A0A7C8GSX0-F1
#
_entry.id   AF-A0A7C8GSX0-F1
#
_cell.length_a   1.000
_cell.length_b   1.000
_cell.length_c   1.000
_cell.angle_alpha   90.00
_cell.angle_beta   90.00
_cell.angle_gamma   90.00
#
_symmetry.space_group_name_H-M   'P 1'
#
loop_
_entity.id
_entity.type
_entity.pdbx_description
1 polymer ?
#
loop_
_entity_poly.entity_id
_entity_poly.type
_entity_poly.pdbx_seq_one_letter_code
_entity_poly.pdbx_strand_id
1 'polypeptide(L)' 'MLQSVGVPGLILILIIALVIFGPSKLPAIGRAFGNTLFEFKNATKELIADSGNEETKVKNEKKSES' A
#
# COMPACT_ATOMS: atom_id res chain seq x y z
N MET A 1 -0.68 -28.62 -16.21
CA MET A 1 -1.12 -27.84 -17.39
C MET A 1 -1.49 -26.39 -17.05
N LEU A 2 -2.04 -26.07 -15.86
CA LEU A 2 -2.33 -24.68 -15.47
C LEU A 2 -1.13 -23.92 -14.87
N GLN A 3 -0.08 -24.61 -14.41
CA GLN A 3 1.10 -23.96 -13.77
C GLN A 3 2.03 -23.22 -14.75
N SER A 4 1.88 -23.42 -16.06
CA SER A 4 2.54 -22.59 -17.09
C SER A 4 1.79 -21.28 -17.37
N VAL A 5 0.58 -21.14 -16.82
CA VAL A 5 -0.28 -19.96 -16.93
C VAL A 5 0.15 -18.97 -15.84
N GLY A 6 1.41 -18.54 -15.91
CA GLY A 6 1.99 -17.58 -14.98
C GLY A 6 1.48 -16.16 -15.24
N VAL A 7 2.40 -15.19 -15.27
CA VAL A 7 2.11 -13.79 -15.59
C VAL A 7 1.20 -13.61 -16.84
N PRO A 8 1.35 -14.37 -17.94
CA PRO A 8 0.46 -14.24 -19.10
C PRO A 8 -1.02 -14.51 -18.80
N GLY A 9 -1.32 -15.48 -17.92
CA GLY A 9 -2.70 -15.78 -17.53
C GLY A 9 -3.33 -14.70 -16.68
N LEU A 10 -2.55 -14.14 -15.76
CA LEU A 10 -2.98 -13.01 -14.93
C LEU A 10 -3.30 -11.80 -15.81
N ILE A 11 -2.50 -11.54 -16.85
CA ILE A 11 -2.77 -10.45 -17.82
C ILE A 11 -4.09 -10.68 -18.55
N LEU A 12 -4.39 -11.92 -18.99
CA LEU A 12 -5.67 -12.21 -19.66
C LEU A 12 -6.86 -11.94 -18.74
N ILE A 13 -6.78 -12.35 -17.47
CA ILE A 13 -7.81 -12.07 -16.45
C ILE A 13 -7.95 -10.57 -16.24
N LEU A 14 -6.84 -9.84 -16.15
CA LEU A 14 -6.83 -8.38 -16.04
C LEU A 14 -7.54 -7.73 -17.21
N ILE A 15 -7.27 -8.16 -18.46
CA ILE A 15 -7.94 -7.61 -19.64
C ILE A 15 -9.46 -7.80 -19.55
N ILE A 16 -9.93 -8.99 -19.18
CA ILE A 16 -11.38 -9.25 -19.02
C ILE A 16 -11.97 -8.34 -17.93
N ALA A 17 -11.30 -8.23 -16.78
CA ALA A 17 -11.72 -7.35 -15.71
C ALA A 17 -11.72 -5.87 -16.17
N LEU A 18 -10.74 -5.45 -16.96
CA LEU A 18 -10.63 -4.11 -17.51
C LEU A 18 -11.71 -3.80 -18.55
N VAL A 19 -12.21 -4.78 -19.29
CA VAL A 19 -13.35 -4.59 -20.19
C VAL A 19 -14.64 -4.33 -19.39
N ILE A 20 -14.84 -5.04 -18.28
CA ILE A 20 -16.03 -4.90 -17.42
C ILE A 20 -15.96 -3.61 -16.60
N PHE A 21 -14.84 -3.36 -15.93
CA PHE A 21 -14.68 -2.23 -15.01
C PHE A 21 -14.13 -0.97 -15.68
N GLY A 22 -13.36 -1.09 -16.75
CA GLY A 22 -12.65 0.00 -17.41
C GLY A 22 -11.27 0.30 -16.79
N PRO A 23 -10.23 0.60 -17.60
CA PRO A 23 -8.88 0.86 -17.13
C PRO A 23 -8.75 2.13 -16.29
N SER A 24 -9.64 3.10 -16.44
CA SER A 24 -9.64 4.32 -15.62
C SER A 24 -10.15 4.09 -14.20
N LYS A 25 -10.91 3.01 -13.93
CA LYS A 25 -11.45 2.74 -12.59
C LYS A 25 -10.41 2.13 -11.65
N LEU A 26 -9.50 1.30 -12.14
CA LEU A 26 -8.44 0.70 -11.30
C LEU A 26 -7.56 1.77 -10.62
N PRO A 27 -7.03 2.79 -11.32
CA PRO A 27 -6.27 3.87 -10.69
C PRO A 27 -7.10 4.71 -9.70
N ALA A 28 -8.37 4.96 -10.02
CA ALA A 28 -9.25 5.73 -9.14
C ALA A 28 -9.50 5.00 -7.81
N ILE A 29 -9.81 3.70 -7.87
CA ILE A 29 -9.97 2.84 -6.70
C ILE A 29 -8.65 2.74 -5.93
N GLY A 30 -7.52 2.55 -6.62
CA GLY A 30 -6.20 2.49 -5.99
C GLY A 30 -5.83 3.78 -5.25
N ARG A 31 -6.15 4.95 -5.79
CA ARG A 31 -5.95 6.25 -5.11
C ARG A 31 -6.81 6.39 -3.87
N ALA A 32 -8.10 6.05 -3.96
CA ALA A 32 -9.02 6.11 -2.82
C ALA A 32 -8.58 5.14 -1.71
N PHE A 33 -8.33 3.88 -2.06
CA PHE A 33 -7.90 2.85 -1.14
C PHE A 33 -6.50 3.14 -0.56
N GLY A 34 -5.60 3.68 -1.37
CA GLY A 34 -4.26 4.09 -0.94
C GLY A 34 -4.29 5.19 0.12
N ASN A 35 -5.16 6.18 -0.03
CA ASN A 35 -5.35 7.22 0.99
C ASN A 35 -5.88 6.63 2.30
N THR A 36 -6.88 5.73 2.22
CA THR A 36 -7.40 5.02 3.39
C THR A 36 -6.33 4.18 4.08
N LEU A 37 -5.53 3.41 3.33
CA LEU A 37 -4.43 2.62 3.89
C LEU A 37 -3.34 3.51 4.51
N PHE A 38 -3.08 4.68 3.92
CA PHE A 38 -2.11 5.64 4.45
C PHE A 38 -2.55 6.19 5.81
N GLU A 39 -3.81 6.61 5.91
CA GLU A 39 -4.41 7.07 7.17
C GLU A 39 -4.47 5.94 8.20
N PHE A 40 -4.89 4.75 7.80
CA PHE A 40 -4.92 3.57 8.65
C PHE A 40 -3.53 3.21 9.19
N LYS A 41 -2.49 3.27 8.36
CA LYS A 41 -1.09 3.07 8.78
C LYS A 41 -0.68 4.09 9.84
N ASN A 42 -1.01 5.36 9.63
CA ASN A 42 -0.62 6.43 10.56
C ASN A 42 -1.34 6.27 11.91
N ALA A 43 -2.65 6.01 11.88
CA ALA A 43 -3.43 5.73 13.08
C ALA A 43 -2.90 4.48 13.81
N THR A 44 -2.62 3.40 13.08
CA THR A 44 -2.05 2.18 13.66
C THR A 44 -0.67 2.44 14.28
N LYS A 45 0.17 3.27 13.66
CA LYS A 45 1.49 3.65 14.19
C LYS A 45 1.36 4.45 15.50
N GLU A 46 0.35 5.31 15.61
CA GLU A 46 0.06 6.05 16.84
C GLU A 46 -0.45 5.13 17.96
N LEU A 47 -1.36 4.21 17.65
CA LEU A 47 -1.85 3.20 18.60
C LEU A 47 -0.74 2.27 19.11
N ILE A 48 0.17 1.84 18.24
CA ILE A 48 1.33 1.02 18.61
C ILE A 48 2.30 1.83 19.47
N ALA A 49 2.52 3.11 19.15
CA ALA A 49 3.39 3.99 19.92
C ALA A 49 2.85 4.28 21.32
N ASP A 50 1.53 4.32 21.51
CA ASP A 50 0.87 4.53 22.80
C ASP A 50 0.83 3.24 23.66
N SER A 51 0.88 2.07 23.02
CA SER A 51 0.82 0.76 23.71
C SER A 51 2.19 0.14 24.05
N GLY A 52 3.31 0.75 23.61
CA GLY A 52 4.66 0.22 23.81
C GLY A 52 5.71 1.31 23.69
N ASN A 53 6.15 1.83 24.83
CA ASN A 53 7.34 2.66 24.90
C ASN A 53 8.57 1.83 24.46
N GLU A 54 9.48 2.45 23.70
CA GLU A 54 10.96 2.22 23.70
C GLU A 54 11.74 1.87 22.42
N GLU A 55 11.21 1.65 21.22
CA GLU A 55 12.12 1.42 20.06
C GLU A 55 11.74 2.19 18.79
N THR A 56 12.36 3.36 18.64
CA THR A 56 12.83 4.03 17.39
C THR A 56 12.61 5.55 17.47
N LYS A 57 13.21 6.19 18.48
CA LYS A 57 13.63 7.60 18.42
C LYS A 57 15.08 7.65 17.93
N VAL A 58 15.39 7.00 16.81
CA VAL A 58 16.71 7.11 16.16
C VAL A 58 16.50 7.85 14.84
N LYS A 59 17.24 8.96 14.68
CA LYS A 59 17.51 9.69 13.43
C LYS A 59 16.64 10.91 13.11
N ASN A 60 16.57 11.91 14.00
CA ASN A 60 16.52 13.33 13.57
C ASN A 60 16.74 14.38 14.68
N GLU A 61 17.74 14.23 15.56
CA GLU A 61 18.13 15.30 16.52
C GLU A 61 19.67 15.48 16.66
N LYS A 62 20.46 15.18 15.61
CA LYS A 62 21.92 15.46 15.57
C LYS A 62 22.36 16.26 14.33
N LYS A 63 21.68 17.37 14.03
CA LYS A 63 22.15 18.32 13.00
C LYS A 63 21.82 19.79 13.34
N SER A 64 22.00 20.18 14.60
CA SER A 64 21.91 21.60 15.00
C SER A 64 22.90 22.03 16.10
N GLU A 65 23.85 21.18 16.48
CA GLU A 65 24.93 21.54 17.42
C GLU A 65 26.26 20.92 16.96
N SER A 66 26.82 21.44 15.87
CA SER A 66 28.26 21.49 15.58
C SER A 66 28.51 22.53 14.50
#